data_AF-A0AAD5SCQ6-F1
#
_entry.id   AF-A0AAD5SCQ6-F1
#
_cell.length_a   1.000
_cell.length_b   1.000
_cell.length_c   1.000
_cell.angle_alpha   90.00
_cell.angle_beta   90.00
_cell.angle_gamma   90.00
#
_symmetry.space_group_name_H-M   'P 1'
#
loop_
_entity.id
_entity.type
_entity.pdbx_description
1 polymer ?
#
loop_
_entity_poly.entity_id
_entity_poly.type
_entity_poly.pdbx_seq_one_letter_code
_entity_poly.pdbx_strand_id
1 'polypeptide(L)'
;ELMVPKYVFEMKLSLLQRVALSENGAQQLLQHNLIESLGDMDVLHEGVNLEPGEVDMGSSLPSAEQRYHDVLIPTLSLVVTVLGGCGKSHDALTRVGHFVMKHRDIFSHILQDKGQRITLASLEALKWLTAIFAYLAGDRKAMEKPIGSTNYGSLLVALLNKYMSPSKWESKLHTTNEVEVERKELSAQFLGRPSAMSLFRQDAEKHVQEICRNLLSYCTGVTTVPAPERFLPLFDFSFEGADLDGRAGSSTNKAPSLGSICRYAANHMEALLRALDDYQNVSNKLLDVESLPLDEINEIIRAAENSMSEVGPSHKRQWARLELRRAEKEKRKQAALFLYALEHTLLLIWRHLKLLAINPNVAGSTTRGALGDLKVQIGEVLGPVLQKVDGLGLIEGIKYSGDLDFLKPTARKLQDLLVEG
;
A
#
# COMPACT_ATOMS: atom_id res chain seq x y z
N GLU A 1 3.84 18.92 -32.67
CA GLU A 1 3.81 20.17 -31.86
C GLU A 1 3.21 20.01 -30.45
N LEU A 2 2.31 19.05 -30.19
CA LEU A 2 1.76 18.77 -28.84
C LEU A 2 2.74 18.18 -27.80
N MET A 3 3.94 17.76 -28.20
CA MET A 3 4.93 17.17 -27.27
C MET A 3 5.59 18.20 -26.36
N VAL A 4 5.89 19.41 -26.86
CA VAL A 4 6.66 20.41 -26.10
C VAL A 4 5.93 20.87 -24.83
N PRO A 5 4.61 21.16 -24.85
CA PRO A 5 3.89 21.54 -23.64
C PRO A 5 3.82 20.43 -22.59
N LYS A 6 3.65 19.16 -23.01
CA LYS A 6 3.61 17.99 -22.11
C LYS A 6 4.95 17.81 -21.40
N TYR A 7 6.06 17.80 -22.14
CA TYR A 7 7.39 17.63 -21.54
C TYR A 7 7.76 18.80 -20.62
N VAL A 8 7.39 20.03 -20.99
CA VAL A 8 7.62 21.19 -20.11
C VAL A 8 6.81 21.06 -18.82
N PHE A 9 5.59 20.55 -18.88
CA PHE A 9 4.77 20.29 -17.69
C PHE A 9 5.40 19.21 -16.80
N GLU A 10 5.79 18.06 -17.38
CA GLU A 10 6.47 16.98 -16.65
C GLU A 10 7.77 17.44 -16.00
N MET A 11 8.58 18.23 -16.71
CA MET A 11 9.82 18.79 -16.17
C MET A 11 9.53 19.75 -15.00
N LYS A 12 8.52 20.62 -15.13
CA LYS A 12 8.11 21.53 -14.04
C LYS A 12 7.67 20.74 -12.82
N LEU A 13 6.79 19.75 -12.97
CA LEU A 13 6.33 18.93 -11.85
C LEU A 13 7.48 18.14 -11.21
N SER A 14 8.38 17.57 -12.01
CA SER A 14 9.54 16.83 -11.51
C SER A 14 10.47 17.74 -10.71
N LEU A 15 10.68 18.98 -11.16
CA LEU A 15 11.44 19.98 -10.42
C LEU A 15 10.77 20.33 -9.09
N LEU A 16 9.46 20.60 -9.11
CA LEU A 16 8.68 20.91 -7.90
C LEU A 16 8.69 19.75 -6.91
N GLN A 17 8.57 18.50 -7.39
CA GLN A 17 8.69 17.31 -6.55
C GLN A 17 10.05 17.25 -5.87
N ARG A 18 11.15 17.53 -6.59
CA ARG A 18 12.50 17.55 -5.99
C ARG A 18 12.66 18.66 -4.94
N VAL A 19 12.06 19.83 -5.16
CA VAL A 19 12.05 20.92 -4.17
C VAL A 19 11.26 20.51 -2.91
N ALA A 20 10.12 19.85 -3.10
CA ALA A 20 9.26 19.37 -2.02
C ALA A 20 9.88 18.26 -1.16
N LEU A 21 10.96 17.60 -1.60
CA LEU A 21 11.70 16.64 -0.78
C LEU A 21 12.41 17.29 0.42
N SER A 22 12.63 18.61 0.39
CA SER A 22 13.17 19.36 1.51
C SER A 22 12.03 20.01 2.30
N GLU A 23 12.12 20.00 3.64
CA GLU A 23 11.07 20.59 4.50
C GLU A 23 10.85 22.08 4.20
N ASN A 24 11.93 22.84 4.03
CA ASN A 24 11.87 24.27 3.68
C ASN A 24 11.26 24.47 2.27
N GLY A 25 11.65 23.64 1.29
CA GLY A 25 11.08 23.69 -0.05
C GLY A 25 9.58 23.38 -0.05
N ALA A 26 9.14 22.36 0.69
CA ALA A 26 7.72 22.04 0.83
C ALA A 26 6.92 23.20 1.46
N GLN A 27 7.46 23.84 2.51
CA GLN A 27 6.83 25.00 3.14
C GLN A 27 6.73 26.20 2.19
N GLN A 28 7.79 26.47 1.42
CA GLN A 28 7.77 27.55 0.42
C GLN A 28 6.74 27.29 -0.69
N LEU A 29 6.65 26.05 -1.18
CA LEU A 29 5.63 25.69 -2.17
C LEU A 29 4.21 25.89 -1.65
N LEU A 30 3.98 25.59 -0.37
CA LEU A 30 2.71 25.84 0.28
C LEU A 30 2.42 27.33 0.45
N GLN A 31 3.41 28.14 0.82
CA GLN A 31 3.27 29.60 0.90
C GLN A 31 2.95 30.24 -0.46
N HIS A 32 3.44 29.64 -1.55
CA HIS A 32 3.16 30.07 -2.92
C HIS A 32 1.85 29.52 -3.50
N ASN A 33 0.97 28.94 -2.66
CA ASN A 33 -0.36 28.44 -3.05
C ASN A 33 -0.33 27.41 -4.19
N LEU A 34 0.67 26.52 -4.17
CA LEU A 34 0.80 25.46 -5.16
C LEU A 34 -0.43 24.54 -5.15
N ILE A 35 -0.96 24.19 -3.97
CA ILE A 35 -2.09 23.25 -3.85
C ILE A 35 -3.36 23.84 -4.45
N GLU A 36 -3.59 25.14 -4.24
CA GLU A 36 -4.70 25.90 -4.80
C GLU A 36 -4.57 25.99 -6.33
N SER A 37 -3.36 26.27 -6.83
CA SER A 37 -3.07 26.30 -8.27
C SER A 37 -3.30 24.94 -8.94
N LEU A 38 -2.94 23.84 -8.25
CA LEU A 38 -3.22 22.49 -8.73
C LEU A 38 -4.72 22.17 -8.69
N GLY A 39 -5.44 22.70 -7.71
CA GLY A 39 -6.90 22.58 -7.62
C GLY A 39 -7.63 23.33 -8.73
N ASP A 40 -7.06 24.41 -9.25
CA ASP A 40 -7.59 25.18 -10.39
C ASP A 40 -7.40 24.51 -11.75
N MET A 41 -6.73 23.35 -11.81
CA MET A 41 -6.57 22.62 -13.06
C MET A 41 -7.85 21.83 -13.43
N ASP A 42 -8.57 22.33 -14.43
CA ASP A 42 -9.77 21.66 -14.97
C ASP A 42 -9.46 20.33 -15.68
N VAL A 43 -8.21 20.12 -16.11
CA VAL A 43 -7.71 18.90 -16.76
C VAL A 43 -7.98 17.63 -15.93
N LEU A 44 -8.09 17.76 -14.61
CA LEU A 44 -8.39 16.64 -13.71
C LEU A 44 -9.85 16.14 -13.85
N HIS A 45 -10.78 16.97 -14.36
CA HIS A 45 -12.21 16.62 -14.49
C HIS A 45 -12.54 15.85 -15.77
N GLU A 46 -11.66 15.83 -16.77
CA GLU A 46 -11.91 15.15 -18.05
C GLU A 46 -11.87 13.62 -17.95
N GLY A 47 -11.26 13.06 -16.89
CA GLY A 47 -11.04 11.61 -16.74
C GLY A 47 -12.29 10.76 -16.51
N VAL A 48 -13.41 11.35 -16.09
CA VAL A 48 -14.65 10.60 -15.75
C VAL A 48 -15.39 10.07 -16.98
N ASN A 49 -15.11 10.64 -18.17
CA ASN A 49 -15.81 10.30 -19.42
C ASN A 49 -14.95 9.48 -20.40
N LEU A 50 -13.78 9.00 -19.97
CA LEU A 50 -12.94 8.17 -20.82
C LEU A 50 -13.49 6.75 -20.83
N GLU A 51 -14.17 6.39 -21.92
CA GLU A 51 -14.47 4.99 -22.23
C GLU A 51 -13.15 4.20 -22.29
N PRO A 52 -13.10 2.97 -21.76
CA PRO A 52 -11.93 2.12 -21.86
C PRO A 52 -11.64 1.82 -23.32
N GLY A 53 -10.75 2.61 -23.90
CA GLY A 53 -10.35 2.48 -25.29
C GLY A 53 -9.80 1.09 -25.53
N GLU A 54 -10.21 0.45 -26.61
CA GLU A 54 -9.49 -0.71 -27.13
C GLU A 54 -8.03 -0.31 -27.32
N VAL A 55 -7.12 -1.19 -26.87
CA VAL A 55 -5.69 -0.94 -26.99
C VAL A 55 -5.36 -0.97 -28.49
N ASP A 56 -5.32 0.20 -29.13
CA ASP A 56 -4.86 0.32 -30.51
C ASP A 56 -3.33 0.23 -30.50
N MET A 57 -2.86 -1.01 -30.44
CA MET A 57 -1.44 -1.42 -30.45
C MET A 57 -0.70 -0.96 -31.72
N GLY A 58 -1.38 -0.35 -32.70
CA GLY A 58 -0.79 0.21 -33.92
C GLY A 58 -0.64 1.74 -33.92
N SER A 59 -1.18 2.45 -32.92
CA SER A 59 -1.12 3.92 -32.89
C SER A 59 0.09 4.42 -32.09
N SER A 60 0.92 5.29 -32.69
CA SER A 60 2.08 5.93 -32.04
C SER A 60 1.67 6.96 -30.96
N LEU A 61 0.38 7.10 -30.66
CA LEU A 61 -0.16 8.09 -29.73
C LEU A 61 -0.68 7.38 -28.47
N PRO A 62 -0.26 7.82 -27.26
CA PRO A 62 -0.77 7.24 -26.03
C PRO A 62 -2.29 7.40 -25.94
N SER A 63 -2.96 6.41 -25.34
CA SER A 63 -4.42 6.41 -25.20
C SER A 63 -4.90 7.62 -24.39
N ALA A 64 -6.17 7.98 -24.51
CA ALA A 64 -6.73 9.10 -23.72
C ALA A 64 -6.61 8.83 -22.21
N GLU A 65 -6.79 7.57 -21.78
CA GLU A 65 -6.58 7.14 -20.39
C GLU A 65 -5.13 7.29 -19.95
N GLN A 66 -4.16 6.89 -20.79
CA GLN A 66 -2.74 7.04 -20.48
C GLN A 66 -2.35 8.51 -20.33
N ARG A 67 -2.81 9.38 -21.25
CA ARG A 67 -2.56 10.82 -21.17
C ARG A 67 -3.16 11.46 -19.92
N TYR A 68 -4.31 10.97 -19.47
CA TYR A 68 -4.91 11.41 -18.22
C TYR A 68 -4.06 10.97 -17.01
N HIS A 69 -3.63 9.71 -16.97
CA HIS A 69 -2.76 9.20 -15.90
C HIS A 69 -1.40 9.90 -15.87
N ASP A 70 -0.84 10.28 -17.02
CA ASP A 70 0.42 11.03 -17.14
C ASP A 70 0.35 12.41 -16.45
N VAL A 71 -0.83 13.00 -16.32
CA VAL A 71 -1.03 14.29 -15.61
C VAL A 71 -1.45 14.06 -14.15
N LEU A 72 -2.35 13.11 -13.91
CA LEU A 72 -2.90 12.83 -12.59
C LEU A 72 -1.85 12.30 -11.62
N ILE A 73 -1.06 11.30 -12.04
CA ILE A 73 -0.10 10.61 -11.15
C ILE A 73 0.97 11.59 -10.63
N PRO A 74 1.66 12.38 -11.48
CA PRO A 74 2.65 13.34 -11.00
C PRO A 74 2.06 14.43 -10.10
N THR A 75 0.82 14.85 -10.38
CA THR A 75 0.09 15.83 -9.56
C THR A 75 -0.19 15.28 -8.16
N LEU A 76 -0.76 14.07 -8.06
CA LEU A 76 -1.02 13.43 -6.76
C LEU A 76 0.28 13.12 -6.00
N SER A 77 1.31 12.66 -6.70
CA SER A 77 2.62 12.41 -6.11
C SER A 77 3.26 13.70 -5.55
N LEU A 78 3.12 14.84 -6.24
CA LEU A 78 3.58 16.14 -5.75
C LEU A 78 2.84 16.56 -4.48
N VAL A 79 1.51 16.42 -4.43
CA VAL A 79 0.72 16.72 -3.23
C VAL A 79 1.18 15.88 -2.04
N VAL A 80 1.37 14.57 -2.23
CA VAL A 80 1.86 13.67 -1.18
C VAL A 80 3.28 14.04 -0.74
N THR A 81 4.15 14.42 -1.67
CA THR A 81 5.52 14.84 -1.35
C THR A 81 5.52 16.14 -0.52
N VAL A 82 4.69 17.11 -0.88
CA VAL A 82 4.50 18.35 -0.11
C VAL A 82 3.97 18.04 1.29
N LEU A 83 2.97 17.15 1.44
CA LEU A 83 2.49 16.70 2.74
C LEU A 83 3.58 16.01 3.57
N GLY A 84 4.40 15.18 2.93
CA GLY A 84 5.54 14.53 3.56
C GLY A 84 6.58 15.52 4.08
N GLY A 85 6.91 16.56 3.31
CA GLY A 85 7.88 17.59 3.68
C GLY A 85 7.34 18.64 4.67
N CYS A 86 6.04 18.93 4.65
CA CYS A 86 5.41 19.87 5.58
C CYS A 86 5.04 19.24 6.95
N GLY A 87 5.18 17.92 7.09
CA GLY A 87 4.82 17.19 8.31
C GLY A 87 3.33 17.29 8.66
N LYS A 88 2.98 17.13 9.94
CA LYS A 88 1.60 17.23 10.45
C LYS A 88 1.11 18.68 10.59
N SER A 89 1.43 19.55 9.63
CA SER A 89 0.96 20.94 9.63
C SER A 89 -0.53 20.98 9.30
N HIS A 90 -1.33 21.50 10.24
CA HIS A 90 -2.79 21.65 10.06
C HIS A 90 -3.14 22.51 8.83
N ASP A 91 -2.32 23.52 8.49
CA ASP A 91 -2.56 24.38 7.31
C ASP A 91 -2.43 23.58 6.01
N ALA A 92 -1.39 22.74 5.90
CA ALA A 92 -1.19 21.85 4.75
C ALA A 92 -2.35 20.86 4.59
N LEU A 93 -2.78 20.25 5.69
CA LEU A 93 -3.89 19.29 5.69
C LEU A 93 -5.21 19.96 5.32
N THR A 94 -5.45 21.20 5.76
CA THR A 94 -6.67 21.95 5.42
C THR A 94 -6.70 22.32 3.94
N ARG A 95 -5.59 22.81 3.37
CA ARG A 95 -5.49 23.15 1.94
C ARG A 95 -5.67 21.92 1.05
N VAL A 96 -5.04 20.80 1.41
CA VAL A 96 -5.23 19.55 0.69
C VAL A 96 -6.66 19.02 0.86
N GLY A 97 -7.29 19.20 2.02
CA GLY A 97 -8.70 18.90 2.22
C GLY A 97 -9.62 19.67 1.27
N HIS A 98 -9.34 20.96 1.04
CA HIS A 98 -10.06 21.75 0.03
C HIS A 98 -9.82 21.27 -1.40
N PHE A 99 -8.58 20.90 -1.74
CA PHE A 99 -8.24 20.27 -3.03
C PHE A 99 -9.05 18.98 -3.25
N VAL A 100 -9.13 18.12 -2.24
CA VAL A 100 -9.93 16.88 -2.28
C VAL A 100 -11.41 17.16 -2.51
N MET A 101 -11.95 18.20 -1.87
CA MET A 101 -13.35 18.59 -2.08
C MET A 101 -13.63 19.14 -3.46
N LYS A 102 -12.70 19.91 -4.02
CA LYS A 102 -12.85 20.49 -5.34
C LYS A 102 -12.95 19.42 -6.43
N HIS A 103 -12.18 18.33 -6.28
CA HIS A 103 -12.16 17.20 -7.21
C HIS A 103 -12.94 15.97 -6.70
N ARG A 104 -13.96 16.18 -5.85
CA ARG A 104 -14.62 15.10 -5.10
C ARG A 104 -15.18 13.99 -5.98
N ASP A 105 -15.70 14.33 -7.15
CA ASP A 105 -16.41 13.39 -8.03
C ASP A 105 -15.42 12.44 -8.71
N ILE A 106 -14.27 12.99 -9.15
CA ILE A 106 -13.15 12.24 -9.73
C ILE A 106 -12.54 11.30 -8.67
N PHE A 107 -12.25 11.81 -7.47
CA PHE A 107 -11.66 11.00 -6.42
C PHE A 107 -12.62 9.93 -5.91
N SER A 108 -13.93 10.21 -5.87
CA SER A 108 -14.93 9.19 -5.58
C SER A 108 -14.98 8.12 -6.67
N HIS A 109 -14.86 8.52 -7.94
CA HIS A 109 -14.83 7.57 -9.07
C HIS A 109 -13.60 6.66 -9.02
N ILE A 110 -12.40 7.23 -8.81
CA ILE A 110 -11.15 6.46 -8.67
C ILE A 110 -11.25 5.50 -7.48
N LEU A 111 -11.72 5.96 -6.31
CA LEU A 111 -11.84 5.13 -5.11
C LEU A 111 -12.94 4.06 -5.19
N GLN A 112 -13.96 4.26 -6.02
CA GLN A 112 -14.98 3.24 -6.24
C GLN A 112 -14.42 2.02 -6.96
N ASP A 113 -13.35 2.18 -7.74
CA ASP A 113 -12.59 1.10 -8.38
C ASP A 113 -13.50 0.01 -8.98
N LYS A 114 -14.53 0.51 -9.68
CA LYS A 114 -15.59 -0.27 -10.36
C LYS A 114 -15.11 -0.90 -11.67
N GLY A 115 -13.87 -0.61 -12.08
CA GLY A 115 -13.27 -1.18 -13.27
C GLY A 115 -13.20 -2.70 -13.18
N GLN A 116 -13.68 -3.38 -14.22
CA GLN A 116 -13.39 -4.81 -14.42
C GLN A 116 -11.91 -5.05 -14.77
N ARG A 117 -11.19 -3.99 -15.17
CA ARG A 117 -9.78 -3.99 -15.50
C ARG A 117 -8.98 -3.15 -14.49
N ILE A 118 -7.99 -3.76 -13.87
CA ILE A 118 -6.99 -3.12 -13.01
C ILE A 118 -5.71 -3.00 -13.83
N THR A 119 -5.17 -1.79 -13.93
CA THR A 119 -3.93 -1.47 -14.66
C THR A 119 -2.87 -0.95 -13.68
N LEU A 120 -1.58 -0.99 -14.04
CA LEU A 120 -0.52 -0.42 -13.20
C LEU A 120 -0.74 1.08 -12.94
N ALA A 121 -1.14 1.84 -13.96
CA ALA A 121 -1.46 3.26 -13.82
C ALA A 121 -2.63 3.52 -12.85
N SER A 122 -3.67 2.68 -12.87
CA SER A 122 -4.79 2.78 -11.93
C SER A 122 -4.36 2.48 -10.48
N LEU A 123 -3.50 1.47 -10.28
CA LEU A 123 -2.94 1.14 -8.97
C LEU A 123 -2.05 2.26 -8.46
N GLU A 124 -1.24 2.87 -9.34
CA GLU A 124 -0.40 4.00 -8.95
C GLU A 124 -1.24 5.24 -8.58
N ALA A 125 -2.28 5.56 -9.33
CA ALA A 125 -3.20 6.64 -8.95
C ALA A 125 -3.87 6.38 -7.59
N LEU A 126 -4.34 5.15 -7.35
CA LEU A 126 -4.92 4.72 -6.07
C LEU A 126 -3.93 4.79 -4.92
N LYS A 127 -2.67 4.38 -5.15
CA LYS A 127 -1.57 4.46 -4.19
C LYS A 127 -1.37 5.89 -3.68
N TRP A 128 -1.28 6.86 -4.58
CA TRP A 128 -1.11 8.26 -4.18
C TRP A 128 -2.37 8.84 -3.54
N LEU A 129 -3.55 8.53 -4.06
CA LEU A 129 -4.81 9.02 -3.51
C LEU A 129 -5.05 8.49 -2.09
N THR A 130 -4.86 7.20 -1.86
CA THR A 130 -4.98 6.59 -0.52
C THR A 130 -3.95 7.14 0.46
N ALA A 131 -2.75 7.52 0.00
CA ALA A 131 -1.75 8.20 0.83
C ALA A 131 -2.27 9.56 1.33
N ILE A 132 -2.89 10.36 0.46
CA ILE A 132 -3.49 11.65 0.85
C ILE A 132 -4.51 11.45 1.96
N PHE A 133 -5.42 10.47 1.82
CA PHE A 133 -6.40 10.16 2.88
C PHE A 133 -5.74 9.67 4.17
N ALA A 134 -4.67 8.89 4.09
CA ALA A 134 -3.91 8.48 5.28
C ALA A 134 -3.33 9.68 6.06
N TYR A 135 -2.80 10.69 5.36
CA TYR A 135 -2.35 11.93 5.99
C TYR A 135 -3.50 12.72 6.60
N LEU A 136 -4.63 12.84 5.89
CA LEU A 136 -5.83 13.56 6.36
C LEU A 136 -6.46 12.90 7.60
N ALA A 137 -6.42 11.56 7.71
CA ALA A 137 -6.92 10.84 8.88
C ALA A 137 -6.17 11.19 10.17
N GLY A 138 -4.97 11.77 10.07
CA GLY A 138 -4.21 12.25 11.23
C GLY A 138 -4.76 13.51 11.88
N ASP A 139 -5.65 14.26 11.22
CA ASP A 139 -6.21 15.53 11.72
C ASP A 139 -7.73 15.61 11.54
N ARG A 140 -8.46 15.38 12.64
CA ARG A 140 -9.93 15.38 12.66
C ARG A 140 -10.54 16.72 12.23
N LYS A 141 -9.91 17.87 12.52
CA LYS A 141 -10.44 19.19 12.14
C LYS A 141 -10.40 19.41 10.64
N ALA A 142 -9.35 18.91 10.00
CA ALA A 142 -9.22 18.88 8.55
C ALA A 142 -10.22 17.90 7.90
N MET A 143 -10.66 16.84 8.60
CA MET A 143 -11.67 15.90 8.11
C MET A 143 -13.13 16.33 8.35
N GLU A 144 -13.43 17.06 9.42
CA GLU A 144 -14.80 17.42 9.82
C GLU A 144 -15.50 18.40 8.86
N LYS A 145 -14.76 19.35 8.28
CA LYS A 145 -15.33 20.37 7.38
C LYS A 145 -15.53 19.90 5.92
N PRO A 146 -14.64 19.09 5.31
CA PRO A 146 -14.81 18.62 3.94
C PRO A 146 -15.40 17.19 3.83
N ILE A 147 -14.87 16.22 4.58
CA ILE A 147 -15.09 14.78 4.33
C ILE A 147 -16.39 14.27 4.96
N GLY A 148 -16.95 14.96 5.96
CA GLY A 148 -18.17 14.55 6.67
C GLY A 148 -19.43 14.44 5.79
N SER A 149 -19.43 15.00 4.58
CA SER A 149 -20.54 14.91 3.62
C SER A 149 -20.42 13.78 2.59
N THR A 150 -19.24 13.16 2.49
CA THR A 150 -18.89 12.21 1.43
C THR A 150 -18.49 10.86 2.01
N ASN A 151 -19.06 9.77 1.48
CA ASN A 151 -18.84 8.38 1.94
C ASN A 151 -17.42 7.82 1.64
N TYR A 152 -16.37 8.64 1.65
CA TYR A 152 -14.99 8.20 1.40
C TYR A 152 -14.54 7.12 2.38
N GLY A 153 -14.96 7.22 3.65
CA GLY A 153 -14.64 6.21 4.66
C GLY A 153 -15.10 4.80 4.26
N SER A 154 -16.33 4.64 3.75
CA SER A 154 -16.80 3.34 3.27
C SER A 154 -16.10 2.87 2.00
N LEU A 155 -15.71 3.80 1.10
CA LEU A 155 -14.98 3.46 -0.12
C LEU A 155 -13.56 2.97 0.21
N LEU A 156 -12.84 3.68 1.08
CA LEU A 156 -11.48 3.31 1.51
C LEU A 156 -11.47 1.95 2.23
N VAL A 157 -12.45 1.70 3.10
CA VAL A 157 -12.60 0.43 3.81
C VAL A 157 -12.97 -0.70 2.84
N ALA A 158 -13.81 -0.45 1.83
CA ALA A 158 -14.11 -1.43 0.79
C ALA A 158 -12.90 -1.75 -0.10
N LEU A 159 -12.08 -0.74 -0.44
CA LEU A 159 -10.82 -0.95 -1.16
C LEU A 159 -9.87 -1.85 -0.36
N LEU A 160 -9.79 -1.66 0.96
CA LEU A 160 -8.98 -2.52 1.82
C LEU A 160 -9.45 -3.99 1.69
N ASN A 161 -10.75 -4.23 1.70
CA ASN A 161 -11.30 -5.58 1.50
C ASN A 161 -10.98 -6.18 0.12
N LYS A 162 -10.92 -5.35 -0.94
CA LYS A 162 -10.55 -5.78 -2.30
C LYS A 162 -9.07 -6.14 -2.40
N TYR A 163 -8.18 -5.35 -1.81
CA TYR A 163 -6.73 -5.48 -2.00
C TYR A 163 -6.01 -6.36 -0.96
N MET A 164 -6.62 -6.64 0.19
CA MET A 164 -6.04 -7.58 1.18
C MET A 164 -5.90 -9.02 0.66
N SER A 165 -6.66 -9.42 -0.37
CA SER A 165 -6.62 -10.78 -0.91
C SER A 165 -6.16 -10.77 -2.37
N PRO A 166 -5.01 -11.39 -2.71
CA PRO A 166 -4.52 -11.47 -4.08
C PRO A 166 -5.55 -12.01 -5.08
N SER A 167 -6.35 -12.99 -4.66
CA SER A 167 -7.40 -13.62 -5.48
C SER A 167 -8.44 -12.66 -6.04
N LYS A 168 -8.66 -11.50 -5.40
CA LYS A 168 -9.72 -10.55 -5.78
C LYS A 168 -9.31 -9.55 -6.85
N TRP A 169 -8.00 -9.33 -7.04
CA TRP A 169 -7.48 -8.32 -7.96
C TRP A 169 -6.55 -8.90 -9.04
N GLU A 170 -5.89 -10.02 -8.78
CA GLU A 170 -4.93 -10.62 -9.70
C GLU A 170 -5.58 -11.03 -11.03
N SER A 171 -6.77 -11.63 -10.99
CA SER A 171 -7.54 -12.03 -12.18
C SER A 171 -8.02 -10.85 -13.03
N LYS A 172 -8.02 -9.64 -12.44
CA LYS A 172 -8.45 -8.40 -13.10
C LYS A 172 -7.28 -7.56 -13.59
N LEU A 173 -6.04 -8.02 -13.42
CA LEU A 173 -4.86 -7.26 -13.81
C LEU A 173 -4.62 -7.37 -15.33
N HIS A 174 -4.58 -6.22 -16.01
CA HIS A 174 -4.40 -6.12 -17.46
C HIS A 174 -3.21 -5.23 -17.81
N THR A 175 -2.48 -5.63 -18.86
CA THR A 175 -1.39 -4.86 -19.46
C THR A 175 -1.95 -3.81 -20.41
N THR A 176 -1.34 -2.63 -20.44
CA THR A 176 -1.75 -1.46 -21.22
C THR A 176 -0.75 -1.06 -22.29
N ASN A 177 0.52 -1.47 -22.15
CA ASN A 177 1.63 -1.09 -23.03
C ASN A 177 2.43 -2.32 -23.48
N GLU A 178 3.13 -2.23 -24.62
CA GLU A 178 4.04 -3.29 -25.11
C GLU A 178 5.12 -3.67 -24.08
N VAL A 179 5.67 -2.66 -23.38
CA VAL A 179 6.64 -2.87 -22.28
C VAL A 179 6.02 -3.69 -21.15
N GLU A 180 4.74 -3.50 -20.84
CA GLU A 180 4.06 -4.27 -19.79
C GLU A 180 3.78 -5.72 -20.23
N VAL A 181 3.54 -5.94 -21.53
CA VAL A 181 3.40 -7.29 -22.11
C VAL A 181 4.73 -8.05 -21.99
N GLU A 182 5.84 -7.43 -22.39
CA GLU A 182 7.17 -8.02 -22.24
C GLU A 182 7.48 -8.36 -20.77
N ARG A 183 7.21 -7.41 -19.85
CA ARG A 183 7.40 -7.63 -18.40
C ARG A 183 6.48 -8.71 -17.82
N LYS A 184 5.36 -9.02 -18.48
CA LYS A 184 4.46 -10.11 -18.07
C LYS A 184 5.01 -11.47 -18.49
N GLU A 185 5.73 -11.54 -19.60
CA GLU A 185 6.40 -12.76 -20.08
C GLU A 185 7.67 -13.08 -19.30
N LEU A 186 8.36 -12.04 -18.79
CA LEU A 186 9.55 -12.19 -17.97
C LEU A 186 9.23 -12.58 -16.51
N SER A 187 9.83 -13.68 -16.04
CA SER A 187 9.77 -14.08 -14.63
C SER A 187 10.63 -13.16 -13.75
N ALA A 188 10.08 -12.74 -12.60
CA ALA A 188 10.83 -12.02 -11.59
C ALA A 188 11.96 -12.90 -11.05
N GLN A 189 13.12 -12.31 -10.79
CA GLN A 189 14.28 -13.03 -10.27
C GLN A 189 14.74 -12.42 -8.95
N PHE A 190 15.20 -13.26 -8.03
CA PHE A 190 15.89 -12.82 -6.82
C PHE A 190 17.21 -13.56 -6.71
N LEU A 191 18.32 -12.82 -6.83
CA LEU A 191 19.69 -13.37 -6.87
C LEU A 191 19.82 -14.53 -7.88
N GLY A 192 19.26 -14.37 -9.08
CA GLY A 192 19.33 -15.37 -10.15
C GLY A 192 18.30 -16.51 -10.06
N ARG A 193 17.55 -16.61 -8.95
CA ARG A 193 16.50 -17.63 -8.80
C ARG A 193 15.20 -17.11 -9.43
N PRO A 194 14.63 -17.80 -10.44
CA PRO A 194 13.35 -17.43 -11.01
C PRO A 194 12.25 -17.64 -9.97
N SER A 195 11.43 -16.61 -9.79
CA SER A 195 10.18 -16.67 -9.06
C SER A 195 9.06 -17.15 -9.98
N ALA A 196 8.04 -17.77 -9.41
CA ALA A 196 6.81 -18.11 -10.14
C ALA A 196 6.02 -16.85 -10.58
N MET A 197 6.39 -15.68 -10.08
CA MET A 197 5.76 -14.40 -10.39
C MET A 197 6.42 -13.72 -11.59
N SER A 198 5.63 -13.09 -12.46
CA SER A 198 6.17 -12.19 -13.50
C SER A 198 6.63 -10.84 -12.92
N LEU A 199 7.51 -10.14 -13.64
CA LEU A 199 7.93 -8.78 -13.25
C LEU A 199 6.74 -7.83 -13.19
N PHE A 200 5.81 -7.95 -14.14
CA PHE A 200 4.57 -7.18 -14.17
C PHE A 200 3.71 -7.40 -12.91
N ARG A 201 3.56 -8.67 -12.48
CA ARG A 201 2.82 -8.98 -11.23
C ARG A 201 3.56 -8.44 -10.00
N GLN A 202 4.88 -8.52 -9.97
CA GLN A 202 5.70 -8.02 -8.87
C GLN A 202 5.52 -6.51 -8.70
N ASP A 203 5.52 -5.75 -9.81
CA ASP A 203 5.29 -4.30 -9.77
C ASP A 203 3.89 -3.96 -9.25
N ALA A 204 2.85 -4.69 -9.72
CA ALA A 204 1.49 -4.54 -9.23
C ALA A 204 1.40 -4.83 -7.71
N GLU A 205 2.06 -5.89 -7.23
CA GLU A 205 2.05 -6.25 -5.82
C GLU A 205 2.70 -5.17 -4.95
N LYS A 206 3.78 -4.52 -5.40
CA LYS A 206 4.39 -3.39 -4.67
C LYS A 206 3.40 -2.24 -4.51
N HIS A 207 2.68 -1.87 -5.56
CA HIS A 207 1.64 -0.84 -5.47
C HIS A 207 0.50 -1.25 -4.52
N VAL A 208 0.05 -2.50 -4.58
CA VAL A 208 -0.99 -3.03 -3.68
C VAL A 208 -0.53 -3.01 -2.22
N GLN A 209 0.72 -3.38 -1.93
CA GLN A 209 1.28 -3.32 -0.59
C GLN A 209 1.31 -1.89 -0.05
N GLU A 210 1.68 -0.91 -0.88
CA GLU A 210 1.64 0.51 -0.51
C GLU A 210 0.20 1.04 -0.31
N ILE A 211 -0.75 0.63 -1.15
CA ILE A 211 -2.18 0.94 -0.98
C ILE A 211 -2.69 0.39 0.36
N CYS A 212 -2.46 -0.89 0.64
CA CYS A 212 -2.87 -1.52 1.90
C CYS A 212 -2.22 -0.83 3.10
N ARG A 213 -0.94 -0.45 3.01
CA ARG A 213 -0.26 0.35 4.04
C ARG A 213 -0.98 1.67 4.30
N ASN A 214 -1.31 2.42 3.25
CA ASN A 214 -2.01 3.71 3.38
C ASN A 214 -3.41 3.54 3.97
N LEU A 215 -4.15 2.52 3.52
CA LEU A 215 -5.49 2.22 4.02
C LEU A 215 -5.48 1.78 5.49
N LEU A 216 -4.51 0.96 5.89
CA LEU A 216 -4.32 0.58 7.30
C LEU A 216 -3.99 1.80 8.16
N SER A 217 -3.14 2.71 7.67
CA SER A 217 -2.82 3.99 8.32
C SER A 217 -4.05 4.88 8.48
N TYR A 218 -4.89 4.96 7.43
CA TYR A 218 -6.17 5.65 7.48
C TYR A 218 -7.09 5.04 8.56
N CYS A 219 -7.28 3.71 8.54
CA CYS A 219 -8.12 3.01 9.51
C CYS A 219 -7.63 3.20 10.96
N THR A 220 -6.31 3.18 11.20
CA THR A 220 -5.77 3.43 12.55
C THR A 220 -5.97 4.89 12.97
N GLY A 221 -5.76 5.85 12.08
CA GLY A 221 -5.97 7.28 12.34
C GLY A 221 -7.41 7.63 12.70
N VAL A 222 -8.38 7.08 11.97
CA VAL A 222 -9.81 7.25 12.26
C VAL A 222 -10.20 6.61 13.60
N THR A 223 -9.51 5.55 14.02
CA THR A 223 -9.82 4.80 15.25
C THR A 223 -9.02 5.22 16.49
N THR A 224 -8.05 6.14 16.39
CA THR A 224 -7.16 6.59 17.49
C THR A 224 -7.78 7.53 18.54
N VAL A 225 -9.11 7.66 18.65
CA VAL A 225 -9.74 8.69 19.50
C VAL A 225 -9.70 8.37 21.02
N PRO A 226 -9.32 9.33 21.88
CA PRO A 226 -9.49 9.25 23.33
C PRO A 226 -10.86 9.82 23.79
N ALA A 227 -11.90 8.97 23.92
CA ALA A 227 -13.17 9.17 24.68
C ALA A 227 -14.07 10.43 24.39
N PRO A 228 -15.37 10.48 24.77
CA PRO A 228 -16.35 9.43 25.07
C PRO A 228 -17.34 9.19 23.90
N GLU A 229 -17.00 9.62 22.68
CA GLU A 229 -17.79 9.34 21.48
C GLU A 229 -17.33 8.01 20.86
N ARG A 230 -18.27 7.08 20.77
CA ARG A 230 -18.13 5.65 20.49
C ARG A 230 -17.18 5.35 19.31
N PHE A 231 -16.24 4.43 19.53
CA PHE A 231 -15.53 3.75 18.43
C PHE A 231 -16.57 3.16 17.46
N LEU A 232 -16.51 3.60 16.19
CA LEU A 232 -17.34 3.04 15.13
C LEU A 232 -16.61 1.83 14.53
N PRO A 233 -17.19 0.62 14.58
CA PRO A 233 -16.55 -0.54 13.98
C PRO A 233 -16.40 -0.33 12.48
N LEU A 234 -15.17 -0.44 11.99
CA LEU A 234 -14.85 -0.36 10.56
C LEU A 234 -14.99 -1.72 9.87
N PHE A 235 -14.93 -2.80 10.66
CA PHE A 235 -14.97 -4.17 10.20
C PHE A 235 -16.20 -4.90 10.69
N ASP A 236 -16.68 -5.83 9.87
CA ASP A 236 -17.77 -6.71 10.25
C ASP A 236 -17.29 -7.75 11.26
N PHE A 237 -18.12 -8.06 12.26
CA PHE A 237 -17.83 -9.01 13.34
C PHE A 237 -18.10 -10.45 12.89
N SER A 238 -17.56 -10.83 11.72
CA SER A 238 -17.64 -12.17 11.16
C SER A 238 -16.25 -12.74 10.88
N PHE A 239 -16.14 -14.07 10.92
CA PHE A 239 -14.91 -14.78 10.58
C PHE A 239 -14.92 -15.33 9.15
N GLU A 240 -16.07 -15.84 8.74
CA GLU A 240 -16.32 -16.19 7.35
C GLU A 240 -16.30 -14.91 6.53
N GLY A 241 -15.44 -14.90 5.50
CA GLY A 241 -15.58 -13.91 4.45
C GLY A 241 -16.96 -14.07 3.82
N ALA A 242 -17.46 -13.03 3.17
CA ALA A 242 -18.59 -13.14 2.26
C ALA A 242 -18.21 -13.99 1.00
N ASP A 243 -17.65 -15.18 1.21
CA ASP A 243 -17.19 -16.13 0.20
C ASP A 243 -18.26 -17.20 -0.09
N LEU A 244 -19.44 -17.11 0.53
CA LEU A 244 -20.57 -18.03 0.27
C LEU A 244 -21.47 -17.62 -0.91
N ASP A 245 -21.25 -16.48 -1.59
CA ASP A 245 -22.08 -16.09 -2.72
C ASP A 245 -21.32 -16.09 -4.05
N GLY A 246 -21.14 -17.31 -4.60
CA GLY A 246 -21.00 -17.53 -6.05
C GLY A 246 -22.29 -17.22 -6.85
N ARG A 247 -23.31 -16.63 -6.21
CA ARG A 247 -24.61 -16.28 -6.80
C ARG A 247 -25.20 -15.00 -6.22
N ALA A 248 -24.54 -13.86 -6.38
CA ALA A 248 -25.24 -12.56 -6.40
C ALA A 248 -24.30 -11.48 -6.95
N GLY A 249 -24.76 -10.75 -7.97
CA GLY A 249 -24.05 -9.59 -8.47
C GLY A 249 -23.90 -8.50 -7.41
N SER A 250 -22.87 -7.67 -7.61
CA SER A 250 -22.82 -6.27 -7.17
C SER A 250 -22.96 -6.00 -5.67
N SER A 251 -21.85 -6.10 -4.94
CA SER A 251 -21.57 -5.16 -3.85
C SER A 251 -20.08 -4.94 -3.72
N THR A 252 -19.52 -4.10 -4.60
CA THR A 252 -18.12 -3.65 -4.58
C THR A 252 -17.77 -2.83 -3.34
N ASN A 253 -18.73 -2.58 -2.43
CA ASN A 253 -18.62 -1.71 -1.25
C ASN A 253 -18.82 -2.46 0.08
N LYS A 254 -18.49 -3.77 0.16
CA LYS A 254 -18.57 -4.52 1.42
C LYS A 254 -17.35 -4.25 2.31
N ALA A 255 -17.59 -3.87 3.56
CA ALA A 255 -16.57 -3.74 4.58
C ALA A 255 -15.83 -5.09 4.80
N PRO A 256 -14.54 -5.08 5.15
CA PRO A 256 -13.82 -6.30 5.45
C PRO A 256 -14.29 -6.90 6.77
N SER A 257 -14.28 -8.23 6.83
CA SER A 257 -14.59 -8.97 8.06
C SER A 257 -13.37 -9.08 8.96
N LEU A 258 -13.58 -9.29 10.26
CA LEU A 258 -12.51 -9.60 11.21
C LEU A 258 -11.69 -10.83 10.78
N GLY A 259 -12.33 -11.86 10.23
CA GLY A 259 -11.59 -13.00 9.67
C GLY A 259 -10.68 -12.62 8.50
N SER A 260 -11.08 -11.66 7.67
CA SER A 260 -10.27 -11.22 6.51
C SER A 260 -8.99 -10.51 6.96
N ILE A 261 -9.07 -9.64 7.97
CA ILE A 261 -7.89 -8.97 8.54
C ILE A 261 -7.01 -9.94 9.35
N CYS A 262 -7.57 -10.96 10.00
CA CYS A 262 -6.80 -12.00 10.67
C CYS A 262 -5.99 -12.84 9.68
N ARG A 263 -6.62 -13.29 8.57
CA ARG A 263 -5.92 -13.99 7.49
C ARG A 263 -4.85 -13.12 6.84
N TYR A 264 -5.13 -11.82 6.65
CA TYR A 264 -4.15 -10.87 6.16
C TYR A 264 -2.92 -10.79 7.09
N ALA A 265 -3.13 -10.69 8.40
CA ALA A 265 -2.06 -10.69 9.39
C ALA A 265 -1.24 -12.00 9.37
N ALA A 266 -1.90 -13.15 9.30
CA ALA A 266 -1.22 -14.45 9.22
C ALA A 266 -0.32 -14.55 7.97
N ASN A 267 -0.85 -14.18 6.80
CA ASN A 267 -0.09 -14.18 5.55
C ASN A 267 1.09 -13.20 5.60
N HIS A 268 0.90 -12.02 6.20
CA HIS A 268 1.97 -11.02 6.35
C HIS A 268 3.05 -11.46 7.33
N MET A 269 2.70 -12.23 8.36
CA MET A 269 3.68 -12.80 9.28
C MET A 269 4.58 -13.81 8.57
N GLU A 270 4.01 -14.69 7.74
CA GLU A 270 4.81 -15.61 6.93
C GLU A 270 5.69 -14.88 5.92
N ALA A 271 5.14 -13.88 5.24
CA ALA A 271 5.90 -13.07 4.28
C ALA A 271 7.04 -12.30 4.97
N LEU A 272 6.82 -11.78 6.18
CA LEU A 272 7.84 -11.15 7.01
C LEU A 272 8.97 -12.14 7.31
N LEU A 273 8.67 -13.34 7.81
CA LEU A 273 9.69 -14.33 8.13
C LEU A 273 10.53 -14.71 6.90
N ARG A 274 9.90 -14.90 5.73
CA ARG A 274 10.62 -15.14 4.46
C ARG A 274 11.51 -13.95 4.08
N ALA A 275 11.01 -12.72 4.21
CA ALA A 275 11.80 -11.52 3.90
C ALA A 275 12.99 -11.30 4.86
N LEU A 276 12.85 -11.69 6.12
CA LEU A 276 13.92 -11.64 7.11
C LEU A 276 15.00 -12.69 6.84
N ASP A 277 14.62 -13.91 6.48
CA ASP A 277 15.55 -14.96 6.07
C ASP A 277 16.32 -14.56 4.80
N ASP A 278 15.61 -14.04 3.79
CA ASP A 278 16.23 -13.49 2.57
C ASP A 278 17.20 -12.34 2.90
N TYR A 279 16.84 -11.43 3.81
CA TYR A 279 17.70 -10.33 4.24
C TYR A 279 18.97 -10.85 4.94
N GLN A 280 18.84 -11.81 5.86
CA GLN A 280 19.99 -12.41 6.54
C GLN A 280 20.91 -13.12 5.55
N ASN A 281 20.34 -13.86 4.60
CA ASN A 281 21.09 -14.54 3.56
C ASN A 281 21.87 -13.55 2.68
N VAL A 282 21.22 -12.48 2.20
CA VAL A 282 21.89 -11.42 1.42
C VAL A 282 22.98 -10.72 2.25
N SER A 283 22.68 -10.41 3.51
CA SER A 283 23.63 -9.74 4.41
C SER A 283 24.87 -10.59 4.64
N ASN A 284 24.71 -11.89 4.86
CA ASN A 284 25.82 -12.83 5.02
C ASN A 284 26.67 -12.92 3.74
N LYS A 285 26.03 -12.99 2.57
CA LYS A 285 26.74 -12.96 1.27
C LYS A 285 27.48 -11.64 1.04
N LEU A 286 26.95 -10.52 1.54
CA LEU A 286 27.59 -9.21 1.40
C LEU A 286 28.82 -9.04 2.32
N LEU A 287 28.83 -9.71 3.48
CA LEU A 287 29.97 -9.73 4.39
C LEU A 287 31.17 -10.44 3.77
N ASP A 288 30.93 -11.52 3.02
CA ASP A 288 31.99 -12.33 2.39
C ASP A 288 31.76 -12.56 0.90
N VAL A 289 31.70 -11.46 0.14
CA VAL A 289 31.57 -11.50 -1.35
C VAL A 289 32.80 -12.13 -2.00
N GLU A 290 33.96 -12.06 -1.33
CA GLU A 290 35.23 -12.50 -1.89
C GLU A 290 35.38 -14.02 -1.92
N SER A 291 34.71 -14.74 -1.02
CA SER A 291 34.68 -16.21 -1.01
C SER A 291 33.60 -16.82 -1.91
N LEU A 292 32.67 -16.02 -2.43
CA LEU A 292 31.58 -16.52 -3.26
C LEU A 292 32.11 -17.19 -4.55
N PRO A 293 31.58 -18.38 -4.93
CA PRO A 293 31.98 -19.06 -6.14
C PRO A 293 31.59 -18.25 -7.39
N LEU A 294 32.39 -18.38 -8.45
CA LEU A 294 32.17 -17.64 -9.69
C LEU A 294 30.81 -17.94 -10.34
N ASP A 295 30.28 -19.16 -10.14
CA ASP A 295 28.96 -19.55 -10.64
C ASP A 295 27.84 -18.78 -9.93
N GLU A 296 27.91 -18.65 -8.60
CA GLU A 296 26.95 -17.86 -7.83
C GLU A 296 27.07 -16.35 -8.13
N ILE A 297 28.29 -15.85 -8.35
CA ILE A 297 28.52 -14.48 -8.83
C ILE A 297 27.85 -14.29 -10.20
N ASN A 298 28.00 -15.24 -11.12
CA ASN A 298 27.37 -15.17 -12.43
C ASN A 298 25.83 -15.26 -12.32
N GLU A 299 25.27 -16.04 -11.40
CA GLU A 299 23.82 -16.09 -11.13
C GLU A 299 23.29 -14.75 -10.59
N ILE A 300 24.00 -14.15 -9.64
CA ILE A 300 23.65 -12.83 -9.07
C ILE A 300 23.68 -11.75 -10.16
N ILE A 301 24.68 -11.77 -11.05
CA ILE A 301 24.81 -10.80 -12.14
C ILE A 301 23.78 -11.04 -13.25
N ARG A 302 23.40 -12.28 -13.54
CA ARG A 302 22.36 -12.60 -14.53
C ARG A 302 21.00 -11.97 -14.19
N ALA A 303 20.72 -11.78 -12.90
CA ALA A 303 19.53 -11.06 -12.46
C ALA A 303 19.60 -9.54 -12.69
N ALA A 304 20.79 -8.97 -12.97
CA ALA A 304 21.03 -7.54 -13.02
C ALA A 304 20.97 -6.90 -14.41
N GLU A 305 21.30 -7.58 -15.53
CA GLU A 305 20.86 -7.25 -16.91
C GLU A 305 21.49 -8.08 -18.06
N ASN A 306 20.80 -8.05 -19.20
CA ASN A 306 20.98 -8.75 -20.49
C ASN A 306 22.16 -8.30 -21.39
N SER A 307 23.08 -7.45 -20.93
CA SER A 307 24.10 -6.89 -21.83
C SER A 307 25.44 -6.69 -21.13
N MET A 308 26.18 -7.78 -20.92
CA MET A 308 27.61 -7.69 -20.60
C MET A 308 28.32 -9.02 -20.84
N SER A 309 28.47 -9.38 -22.12
CA SER A 309 29.51 -10.32 -22.51
C SER A 309 30.86 -9.63 -22.35
N GLU A 310 31.74 -10.22 -21.55
CA GLU A 310 33.16 -9.83 -21.37
C GLU A 310 33.44 -8.71 -20.37
N VAL A 311 33.28 -9.02 -19.09
CA VAL A 311 33.81 -8.20 -18.00
C VAL A 311 34.66 -9.09 -17.08
N GLY A 312 35.87 -8.63 -16.74
CA GLY A 312 36.84 -9.37 -15.92
C GLY A 312 36.34 -9.75 -14.52
N PRO A 313 36.94 -10.76 -13.87
CA PRO A 313 36.44 -11.35 -12.62
C PRO A 313 36.34 -10.35 -11.44
N SER A 314 37.23 -9.35 -11.37
CA SER A 314 37.20 -8.30 -10.34
C SER A 314 35.99 -7.38 -10.49
N HIS A 315 35.66 -6.99 -11.73
CA HIS A 315 34.48 -6.18 -12.02
C HIS A 315 33.19 -6.98 -11.79
N LYS A 316 33.16 -8.28 -12.13
CA LYS A 316 32.02 -9.16 -11.78
C LYS A 316 31.73 -9.17 -10.28
N ARG A 317 32.77 -9.29 -9.45
CA ARG A 317 32.63 -9.22 -7.99
C ARG A 317 32.12 -7.87 -7.51
N GLN A 318 32.58 -6.77 -8.12
CA GLN A 318 32.07 -5.43 -7.81
C GLN A 318 30.59 -5.29 -8.17
N TRP A 319 30.16 -5.80 -9.31
CA TRP A 319 28.75 -5.83 -9.72
C TRP A 319 27.89 -6.67 -8.80
N ALA A 320 28.34 -7.89 -8.46
CA ALA A 320 27.65 -8.73 -7.48
C ALA A 320 27.49 -8.02 -6.13
N ARG A 321 28.50 -7.26 -5.69
CA ARG A 321 28.41 -6.45 -4.47
C ARG A 321 27.38 -5.32 -4.57
N LEU A 322 27.28 -4.66 -5.72
CA LEU A 322 26.27 -3.63 -5.96
C LEU A 322 24.86 -4.22 -5.96
N GLU A 323 24.68 -5.37 -6.61
CA GLU A 323 23.39 -6.06 -6.66
C GLU A 323 22.98 -6.62 -5.30
N LEU A 324 23.91 -7.21 -4.55
CA LEU A 324 23.66 -7.65 -3.17
C LEU A 324 23.25 -6.47 -2.27
N ARG A 325 23.90 -5.30 -2.39
CA ARG A 325 23.48 -4.09 -1.66
C ARG A 325 22.09 -3.61 -2.07
N ARG A 326 21.76 -3.68 -3.36
CA ARG A 326 20.42 -3.35 -3.87
C ARG A 326 19.37 -4.30 -3.28
N ALA A 327 19.63 -5.61 -3.35
CA ALA A 327 18.77 -6.66 -2.81
C ALA A 327 18.59 -6.52 -1.29
N GLU A 328 19.67 -6.23 -0.56
CA GLU A 328 19.65 -5.99 0.89
C GLU A 328 18.73 -4.81 1.24
N LYS A 329 18.89 -3.69 0.52
CA LYS A 329 18.06 -2.49 0.70
C LYS A 329 16.59 -2.78 0.39
N GLU A 330 16.30 -3.54 -0.66
CA GLU A 330 14.94 -3.91 -1.04
C GLU A 330 14.30 -4.82 0.01
N LYS A 331 14.99 -5.88 0.45
CA LYS A 331 14.49 -6.80 1.49
C LYS A 331 14.29 -6.11 2.83
N ARG A 332 15.19 -5.19 3.19
CA ARG A 332 15.02 -4.32 4.36
C ARG A 332 13.74 -3.48 4.30
N LYS A 333 13.47 -2.85 3.15
CA LYS A 333 12.22 -2.07 2.95
C LYS A 333 10.99 -2.98 3.01
N GLN A 334 11.05 -4.14 2.37
CA GLN A 334 9.96 -5.12 2.37
C GLN A 334 9.63 -5.60 3.78
N ALA A 335 10.64 -5.95 4.58
CA ALA A 335 10.46 -6.33 5.98
C ALA A 335 9.85 -5.19 6.82
N ALA A 336 10.30 -3.94 6.62
CA ALA A 336 9.73 -2.78 7.31
C ALA A 336 8.24 -2.54 6.94
N LEU A 337 7.86 -2.77 5.68
CA LEU A 337 6.47 -2.69 5.23
C LEU A 337 5.60 -3.78 5.88
N PHE A 338 6.08 -5.01 5.97
CA PHE A 338 5.35 -6.09 6.62
C PHE A 338 5.19 -5.87 8.13
N LEU A 339 6.24 -5.39 8.82
CA LEU A 339 6.14 -4.97 10.22
C LEU A 339 5.09 -3.87 10.41
N TYR A 340 5.08 -2.87 9.55
CA TYR A 340 4.07 -1.80 9.57
C TYR A 340 2.65 -2.35 9.46
N ALA A 341 2.42 -3.21 8.46
CA ALA A 341 1.13 -3.84 8.23
C ALA A 341 0.69 -4.70 9.41
N LEU A 342 1.60 -5.48 10.01
CA LEU A 342 1.31 -6.30 11.19
C LEU A 342 0.95 -5.45 12.41
N GLU A 343 1.71 -4.39 12.71
CA GLU A 343 1.39 -3.51 13.83
C GLU A 343 0.01 -2.90 13.71
N HIS A 344 -0.31 -2.37 12.52
CA HIS A 344 -1.57 -1.70 12.28
C HIS A 344 -2.75 -2.69 12.26
N THR A 345 -2.56 -3.88 11.69
CA THR A 345 -3.61 -4.91 11.69
C THR A 345 -3.89 -5.45 13.09
N LEU A 346 -2.86 -5.80 13.87
CA LEU A 346 -3.03 -6.27 15.25
C LEU A 346 -3.66 -5.20 16.15
N LEU A 347 -3.26 -3.93 15.99
CA LEU A 347 -3.87 -2.81 16.72
C LEU A 347 -5.36 -2.67 16.39
N LEU A 348 -5.72 -2.75 15.11
CA LEU A 348 -7.12 -2.65 14.69
C LEU A 348 -7.93 -3.84 15.20
N ILE A 349 -7.42 -5.08 15.10
CA ILE A 349 -8.08 -6.27 15.63
C ILE A 349 -8.31 -6.11 17.14
N TRP A 350 -7.28 -5.70 17.88
CA TRP A 350 -7.38 -5.45 19.32
C TRP A 350 -8.47 -4.42 19.66
N ARG A 351 -8.55 -3.30 18.92
CA ARG A 351 -9.60 -2.28 19.14
C ARG A 351 -11.01 -2.83 18.91
N HIS A 352 -11.21 -3.62 17.86
CA HIS A 352 -12.50 -4.23 17.55
C HIS A 352 -12.90 -5.27 18.60
N LEU A 353 -11.97 -6.13 19.04
CA LEU A 353 -12.24 -7.11 20.11
C LEU A 353 -12.49 -6.43 21.45
N LYS A 354 -11.78 -5.35 21.76
CA LYS A 354 -12.03 -4.56 22.97
C LYS A 354 -13.43 -3.92 22.94
N LEU A 355 -13.88 -3.39 21.79
CA LEU A 355 -15.24 -2.89 21.65
C LEU A 355 -16.26 -4.00 21.91
N LEU A 356 -16.03 -5.18 21.31
CA LEU A 356 -16.91 -6.34 21.43
C LEU A 356 -17.00 -6.85 22.88
N ALA A 357 -15.90 -6.81 23.62
CA ALA A 357 -15.86 -7.13 25.05
C ALA A 357 -16.65 -6.12 25.91
N ILE A 358 -16.61 -4.82 25.56
CA ILE A 358 -17.33 -3.76 26.28
C ILE A 358 -18.82 -3.75 25.90
N ASN A 359 -19.15 -3.95 24.62
CA ASN A 359 -20.50 -3.85 24.08
C ASN A 359 -20.83 -5.05 23.16
N PRO A 360 -21.26 -6.20 23.72
CA PRO A 360 -21.54 -7.40 22.93
C PRO A 360 -22.74 -7.24 21.97
N ASN A 361 -23.62 -6.26 22.20
CA ASN A 361 -24.78 -5.99 21.35
C ASN A 361 -24.42 -5.32 20.01
N VAL A 362 -23.17 -4.91 19.81
CA VAL A 362 -22.70 -4.24 18.57
C VAL A 362 -22.51 -5.25 17.42
N ALA A 363 -22.37 -6.55 17.72
CA ALA A 363 -22.27 -7.62 16.72
C ALA A 363 -23.63 -8.01 16.08
N GLY A 364 -24.70 -7.25 16.35
CA GLY A 364 -26.07 -7.62 15.96
C GLY A 364 -26.74 -8.50 17.02
N SER A 365 -28.07 -8.58 16.99
CA SER A 365 -28.91 -9.18 18.05
C SER A 365 -28.84 -10.71 18.17
N THR A 366 -27.86 -11.36 17.54
CA THR A 366 -27.75 -12.82 17.49
C THR A 366 -26.47 -13.24 18.20
N THR A 367 -26.68 -13.89 19.35
CA THR A 367 -25.82 -14.88 20.01
C THR A 367 -24.53 -14.42 20.71
N ARG A 368 -24.61 -14.31 22.05
CA ARG A 368 -23.47 -14.52 22.98
C ARG A 368 -22.69 -15.82 22.70
N GLY A 369 -23.33 -16.84 22.10
CA GLY A 369 -22.67 -18.07 21.64
C GLY A 369 -21.74 -17.85 20.43
N ALA A 370 -22.12 -17.01 19.46
CA ALA A 370 -21.28 -16.72 18.29
C ALA A 370 -20.04 -15.87 18.65
N LEU A 371 -20.06 -15.15 19.77
CA LEU A 371 -18.91 -14.43 20.27
C LEU A 371 -17.79 -15.38 20.75
N GLY A 372 -18.15 -16.45 21.45
CA GLY A 372 -17.21 -17.49 21.85
C GLY A 372 -16.59 -18.17 20.63
N ASP A 373 -17.42 -18.56 19.68
CA ASP A 373 -16.99 -19.18 18.42
C ASP A 373 -16.07 -18.25 17.61
N LEU A 374 -16.41 -16.95 17.51
CA LEU A 374 -15.58 -15.96 16.82
C LEU A 374 -14.23 -15.76 17.51
N LYS A 375 -14.20 -15.70 18.85
CA LYS A 375 -12.93 -15.60 19.60
C LYS A 375 -12.05 -16.83 19.39
N VAL A 376 -12.63 -18.03 19.41
CA VAL A 376 -11.92 -19.29 19.15
C VAL A 376 -11.33 -19.28 17.74
N GLN A 377 -12.13 -18.96 16.73
CA GLN A 377 -11.68 -18.89 15.33
C GLN A 377 -10.57 -17.85 15.11
N ILE A 378 -10.68 -16.68 15.74
CA ILE A 378 -9.61 -15.67 15.73
C ILE A 378 -8.37 -16.19 16.44
N GLY A 379 -8.53 -16.86 17.58
CA GLY A 379 -7.44 -17.48 18.34
C GLY A 379 -6.69 -18.56 17.55
N GLU A 380 -7.38 -19.39 16.79
CA GLU A 380 -6.77 -20.42 15.94
C GLU A 380 -5.85 -19.83 14.87
N VAL A 381 -6.27 -18.72 14.23
CA VAL A 381 -5.48 -18.08 13.16
C VAL A 381 -4.40 -17.15 13.71
N LEU A 382 -4.69 -16.38 14.76
CA LEU A 382 -3.74 -15.42 15.31
C LEU A 382 -2.80 -16.02 16.35
N GLY A 383 -3.13 -17.13 17.01
CA GLY A 383 -2.26 -17.78 18.00
C GLY A 383 -0.82 -18.00 17.49
N PRO A 384 -0.64 -18.65 16.31
CA PRO A 384 0.68 -18.79 15.70
C PRO A 384 1.35 -17.45 15.35
N VAL A 385 0.58 -16.43 14.97
CA VAL A 385 1.10 -15.09 14.65
C VAL A 385 1.65 -14.42 15.90
N LEU A 386 0.90 -14.44 17.00
CA LEU A 386 1.28 -13.84 18.27
C LEU A 386 2.53 -14.51 18.85
N GLN A 387 2.59 -15.84 18.81
CA GLN A 387 3.79 -16.59 19.23
C GLN A 387 5.02 -16.21 18.40
N LYS A 388 4.87 -16.09 17.07
CA LYS A 388 5.97 -15.68 16.18
C LYS A 388 6.39 -14.23 16.45
N VAL A 389 5.45 -13.32 16.74
CA VAL A 389 5.73 -11.91 17.09
C VAL A 389 6.53 -11.80 18.39
N ASP A 390 6.20 -12.59 19.42
CA ASP A 390 6.98 -12.64 20.66
C ASP A 390 8.41 -13.14 20.42
N GLY A 391 8.56 -14.11 19.52
CA GLY A 391 9.85 -14.65 19.09
C GLY A 391 10.69 -13.73 18.19
N LEU A 392 10.16 -12.60 17.72
CA LEU A 392 10.93 -11.65 16.91
C LEU A 392 12.02 -10.98 17.77
N GLY A 393 13.28 -11.21 17.41
CA GLY A 393 14.42 -10.46 17.93
C GLY A 393 14.51 -9.05 17.34
N LEU A 394 15.27 -8.16 17.98
CA LEU A 394 15.71 -6.91 17.36
C LEU A 394 16.66 -7.28 16.22
N ILE A 395 16.25 -7.03 14.97
CA ILE A 395 17.12 -7.27 13.82
C ILE A 395 17.85 -5.97 13.51
N GLU A 396 19.14 -5.94 13.83
CA GLU A 396 20.00 -4.81 13.55
C GLU A 396 19.93 -4.43 12.05
N GLY A 397 19.67 -3.15 11.80
CA GLY A 397 19.64 -2.58 10.44
C GLY A 397 18.26 -2.38 9.83
N ILE A 398 17.17 -2.92 10.39
CA ILE A 398 15.80 -2.59 9.91
C ILE A 398 15.31 -1.34 10.63
N LYS A 399 15.44 -0.18 9.96
CA LYS A 399 14.84 1.07 10.44
C LYS A 399 13.33 1.03 10.21
N TYR A 400 12.61 0.59 11.23
CA TYR A 400 11.15 0.62 11.29
C TYR A 400 10.69 1.94 11.93
N SER A 401 9.72 2.64 11.32
CA SER A 401 9.20 3.91 11.82
C SER A 401 8.15 3.74 12.93
N GLY A 402 7.61 2.53 13.10
CA GLY A 402 6.86 2.16 14.29
C GLY A 402 7.82 1.64 15.36
N ASP A 403 7.33 1.54 16.58
CA ASP A 403 8.14 1.05 17.68
C ASP A 403 7.91 -0.46 17.80
N LEU A 404 8.97 -1.29 17.74
CA LEU A 404 8.85 -2.72 18.09
C LEU A 404 8.33 -2.87 19.53
N ASP A 405 8.59 -1.86 20.36
CA ASP A 405 8.03 -1.71 21.70
C ASP A 405 6.51 -1.45 21.71
N PHE A 406 5.88 -1.16 20.57
CA PHE A 406 4.42 -1.06 20.45
C PHE A 406 3.79 -2.36 19.92
N LEU A 407 4.48 -3.07 19.03
CA LEU A 407 4.01 -4.33 18.44
C LEU A 407 3.86 -5.43 19.50
N LYS A 408 4.90 -5.69 20.31
CA LYS A 408 4.89 -6.75 21.32
C LYS A 408 3.84 -6.53 22.42
N PRO A 409 3.68 -5.33 23.01
CA PRO A 409 2.61 -5.10 23.97
C PRO A 409 1.22 -5.18 23.36
N THR A 410 1.04 -4.80 22.09
CA THR A 410 -0.25 -4.97 21.40
C THR A 410 -0.58 -6.44 21.20
N ALA A 411 0.41 -7.26 20.83
CA ALA A 411 0.27 -8.71 20.72
C ALA A 411 -0.12 -9.35 22.06
N ARG A 412 0.56 -8.98 23.16
CA ARG A 412 0.23 -9.47 24.51
C ARG A 412 -1.18 -9.08 24.95
N LYS A 413 -1.57 -7.81 24.78
CA LYS A 413 -2.94 -7.36 25.06
C LYS A 413 -3.99 -8.11 24.25
N LEU A 414 -3.67 -8.52 23.02
CA LEU A 414 -4.56 -9.33 22.20
C LEU A 414 -4.65 -10.77 22.73
N GLN A 415 -3.51 -11.35 23.13
CA GLN A 415 -3.45 -12.67 23.73
C GLN A 415 -4.29 -12.75 25.01
N ASP A 416 -4.17 -11.77 25.89
CA ASP A 416 -4.96 -11.69 27.13
C ASP A 416 -6.47 -11.69 26.83
N LEU A 417 -6.92 -10.88 25.87
CA LEU A 417 -8.34 -10.80 25.47
C LEU A 417 -8.90 -12.08 24.83
N LEU A 418 -8.03 -12.88 24.19
CA LEU A 418 -8.39 -14.15 23.56
C LEU A 418 -8.40 -15.31 24.58
N VAL A 419 -7.61 -15.23 25.66
CA VAL A 419 -7.55 -16.25 26.73
C VAL A 419 -8.62 -16.04 27.80
N GLU A 420 -9.03 -14.80 28.08
CA GLU A 420 -10.11 -14.46 29.05
C GLU A 420 -11.54 -14.81 28.56
N GLY A 421 -11.68 -15.61 27.49
CA GLY A 421 -12.95 -15.90 26.80
C GLY A 421 -13.60 -17.22 27.17
#